data_AF-X1N399-F1
#
_entry.id   AF-X1N399-F1
#
_cell.length_a   1.000
_cell.length_b   1.000
_cell.length_c   1.000
_cell.angle_alpha   90.00
_cell.angle_beta   90.00
_cell.angle_gamma   90.00
#
_symmetry.space_group_name_H-M   'P 1'
#
loop_
_entity.id
_entity.type
_entity.pdbx_description
1 polymer ?
#
loop_
_entity_poly.entity_id
_entity_poly.type
_entity_poly.pdbx_seq_one_letter_code
_entity_poly.pdbx_strand_id
1 'polypeptide(L)' 'PIKLLTIIGKDASWILDELGNMGIDIENVYQIDKPTPISTIIEDSSITKILVAPNLKLQ' A
#
# COMPACT_ATOMS: atom_id res chain seq x y z
N PRO A 1 2.43 20.13 5.68
CA PRO A 1 1.89 19.00 4.88
C PRO A 1 2.83 17.79 4.96
N ILE A 2 2.30 16.62 5.30
CA ILE A 2 3.06 15.38 5.26
C ILE A 2 3.17 14.97 3.79
N LYS A 3 4.40 14.83 3.29
CA LYS A 3 4.66 14.35 1.93
C LYS A 3 4.97 12.85 2.00
N LEU A 4 4.33 12.06 1.15
CA LEU A 4 4.59 10.62 1.04
C LEU A 4 5.42 10.35 -0.22
N LEU A 5 6.60 9.76 -0.04
CA LEU A 5 7.40 9.22 -1.14
C LEU A 5 7.24 7.69 -1.15
N THR A 6 6.56 7.15 -2.15
CA THR A 6 6.32 5.71 -2.23
C THR A 6 6.10 5.25 -3.68
N ILE A 7 6.08 3.94 -3.86
CA ILE A 7 5.72 3.28 -5.12
C ILE A 7 4.48 2.41 -4.86
N ILE A 8 3.44 2.61 -5.66
CA ILE A 8 2.29 1.72 -5.73
C ILE A 8 2.32 0.94 -7.04
N GLY A 9 1.78 -0.26 -7.02
CA GLY A 9 1.64 -1.09 -8.19
C GLY A 9 0.37 -0.81 -8.99
N LYS A 10 0.24 -1.51 -10.11
CA LYS A 10 -1.01 -1.62 -10.85
C LYS A 10 -2.07 -2.27 -9.95
N ASP A 11 -3.32 -1.85 -10.12
CA ASP A 11 -4.49 -2.25 -9.31
C ASP A 11 -4.61 -1.62 -7.91
N ALA A 12 -3.66 -0.77 -7.49
CA ALA A 12 -3.73 -0.05 -6.22
C ALA A 12 -4.02 1.45 -6.34
N SER A 13 -4.60 1.90 -7.46
CA SER A 13 -4.95 3.31 -7.67
C SER A 13 -5.93 3.85 -6.62
N TRP A 14 -6.73 2.99 -5.98
CA TRP A 14 -7.61 3.35 -4.86
C TRP A 14 -6.87 4.00 -3.69
N ILE A 15 -5.58 3.72 -3.51
CA ILE A 15 -4.74 4.32 -2.45
C ILE A 15 -4.63 5.84 -2.65
N LEU A 16 -4.63 6.34 -3.89
CA LEU A 16 -4.47 7.77 -4.16
C LEU A 16 -5.65 8.59 -3.60
N ASP A 17 -6.86 8.06 -3.75
CA ASP A 17 -8.08 8.71 -3.24
C ASP A 17 -8.10 8.72 -1.69
N GLU A 18 -7.72 7.60 -1.06
CA GLU A 18 -7.59 7.50 0.40
C GLU A 18 -6.54 8.49 0.95
N LEU A 19 -5.36 8.56 0.32
CA LEU A 19 -4.31 9.51 0.70
C LEU A 19 -4.80 10.96 0.56
N GLY A 20 -5.52 11.27 -0.52
CA GLY A 20 -6.13 12.58 -0.73
C GLY A 20 -7.14 12.95 0.36
N ASN A 21 -8.00 12.00 0.74
CA ASN A 21 -8.98 12.18 1.84
C ASN A 21 -8.30 12.40 3.20
N MET A 22 -7.11 11.83 3.41
CA MET A 22 -6.29 12.04 4.60
C MET A 22 -5.50 13.36 4.58
N GLY A 23 -5.60 14.15 3.50
CA GLY A 23 -4.84 15.40 3.33
C GLY A 23 -3.34 15.18 3.08
N ILE A 24 -2.95 14.00 2.59
CA ILE A 24 -1.57 13.66 2.23
C ILE A 24 -1.29 14.13 0.80
N ASP A 25 -0.15 14.77 0.61
CA ASP A 25 0.33 15.20 -0.70
C ASP A 25 0.82 13.99 -1.52
N ILE A 26 0.16 13.72 -2.65
CA ILE A 26 0.40 12.56 -3.51
C ILE A 26 1.37 12.83 -4.69
N GLU A 27 1.95 14.02 -4.81
CA GLU A 27 2.86 14.39 -5.91
C GLU A 27 4.04 13.41 -6.09
N ASN A 28 4.45 12.74 -5.01
CA ASN A 28 5.60 11.82 -4.99
C ASN A 28 5.19 10.35 -4.83
N VAL A 29 3.95 10.01 -5.19
CA VAL A 29 3.45 8.62 -5.25
C VAL A 29 3.56 8.13 -6.70
N TYR A 30 4.50 7.21 -6.94
CA TYR A 30 4.75 6.69 -8.29
C TYR A 30 4.01 5.38 -8.53
N GLN A 31 3.40 5.22 -9.69
CA GLN A 31 2.76 3.96 -10.09
C GLN A 31 3.63 3.18 -11.06
N ILE A 32 3.79 1.87 -10.83
CA ILE A 32 4.53 0.96 -11.71
C ILE A 32 3.64 -0.15 -12.27
N ASP A 33 3.99 -0.70 -13.44
CA ASP A 33 3.30 -1.85 -14.06
C ASP A 33 3.69 -3.20 -13.42
N LYS A 34 3.71 -3.24 -12.08
CA LYS A 34 3.85 -4.45 -11.26
C LYS A 34 2.79 -4.41 -10.17
N PRO A 35 2.31 -5.57 -9.66
CA PRO A 35 1.38 -5.57 -8.54
C PRO A 35 1.96 -4.89 -7.30
N THR A 36 1.12 -4.21 -6.51
CA THR A 36 1.53 -3.68 -5.20
C THR A 36 1.83 -4.85 -4.27
N PRO A 37 2.96 -4.84 -3.53
CA PRO A 37 3.20 -5.84 -2.50
C PRO A 37 2.08 -5.82 -1.47
N ILE A 38 1.42 -6.97 -1.26
CA ILE A 38 0.40 -7.10 -0.21
C ILE A 38 1.06 -7.67 1.04
N SER A 39 0.87 -6.98 2.16
CA SER A 39 1.22 -7.49 3.47
C SER A 39 -0.06 -7.89 4.21
N THR A 40 -0.09 -9.10 4.77
CA THR A 40 -1.15 -9.54 5.68
C THR A 40 -0.65 -9.35 7.11
N ILE A 41 -1.35 -8.51 7.87
CA ILE A 41 -1.09 -8.33 9.30
C ILE A 41 -2.06 -9.24 10.06
N ILE A 42 -1.52 -10.16 10.86
CA ILE A 42 -2.28 -10.99 11.80
C ILE A 42 -2.01 -10.41 13.19
N GLU A 43 -3.05 -9.83 13.80
CA GLU A 43 -2.98 -9.25 15.14
C GLU A 43 -3.49 -10.27 16.15
N ASP A 44 -2.61 -10.71 17.06
CA ASP A 44 -2.96 -11.37 18.31
C ASP A 44 -2.58 -10.46 19.47
N SER A 45 -3.31 -10.53 20.59
CA SER A 45 -3.05 -9.72 21.79
C SER A 45 -1.62 -9.84 22.35
N SER A 46 -0.91 -10.93 22.01
CA SER A 46 0.46 -11.19 22.46
C SER A 46 1.51 -11.05 21.35
N ILE A 47 1.14 -11.14 20.07
CA ILE A 47 2.07 -11.15 18.93
C ILE A 47 1.42 -10.53 17.69
N THR A 48 2.13 -9.59 17.03
CA THR A 48 1.80 -9.15 15.67
C THR A 48 2.68 -9.91 14.67
N LYS A 49 2.06 -10.62 13.72
CA LYS A 49 2.77 -11.30 12.63
C LYS A 49 2.50 -10.60 11.31
N ILE A 50 3.55 -10.08 10.68
CA ILE A 50 3.48 -9.44 9.36
C ILE A 50 3.97 -10.45 8.32
N LEU A 51 3.08 -10.85 7.41
CA LEU A 51 3.37 -11.71 6.28
C LEU A 51 3.46 -10.85 5.02
N VAL A 52 4.67 -10.66 4.48
CA VAL A 52 4.84 -10.00 3.18
C VAL A 52 4.68 -11.06 2.10
N ALA A 53 3.56 -11.01 1.39
CA ALA A 53 3.32 -11.91 0.28
C ALA A 53 3.95 -11.33 -1.00
N PRO A 54 4.85 -12.06 -1.67
CA PRO A 54 5.20 -11.72 -3.04
C PRO A 54 3.95 -11.99 -3.91
N ASN A 55 3.16 -10.96 -4.16
CA ASN A 55 2.04 -10.93 -5.11
C ASN A 55 0.86 -11.89 -4.85
N LEU A 56 0.23 -11.86 -3.66
CA LEU A 56 -1.15 -12.35 -3.50
C LEU A 56 -2.09 -11.36 -4.25
N LYS A 57 -2.89 -11.65 -5.27
CA LYS A 57 -3.27 -12.86 -6.01
C LYS A 57 -3.32 -12.52 -7.50
N LEU A 58 -2.77 -13.40 -8.35
CA LEU A 58 -3.41 -13.76 -9.62
C LEU A 58 -4.11 -15.10 -9.38
N GLN A 59 -5.39 -15.04 -9.01
CA GLN A 59 -6.37 -16.13 -9.11
C GLN A 59 -7.65 -15.53 -9.66
#